data_AF-A0A1G1F9K8-F1
#
_entry.id   AF-A0A1G1F9K8-F1
#
_cell.length_a   1.000
_cell.length_b   1.000
_cell.length_c   1.000
_cell.angle_alpha   90.00
_cell.angle_beta   90.00
_cell.angle_gamma   90.00
#
_symmetry.space_group_name_H-M   'P 1'
#
loop_
_entity.id
_entity.type
_entity.pdbx_description
1 polymer ?
#
loop_
_entity_poly.entity_id
_entity_poly.type
_entity_poly.pdbx_seq_one_letter_code
_entity_poly.pdbx_strand_id
1 'polypeptide(L)'
;MKSDKKLCLNFCKYYKPEKNEELECRGAVIVRRLMQNGRRVPLDRPAEMTGPSAIVVEKLKSSMCSDCDFFAEDCDFILTGGQAVPCGGFVLLAHLLDKGTIEIEDLVDELKRDSPL
;
A
#
# COMPACT_ATOMS: atom_id res chain seq x y z
N MET A 1 -18.31 -1.96 6.41
CA MET A 1 -17.61 -2.23 5.14
C MET A 1 -16.15 -2.47 5.48
N LYS A 2 -15.55 -3.61 5.12
CA LYS A 2 -14.13 -3.90 5.43
C LYS A 2 -13.27 -2.81 4.79
N SER A 3 -12.40 -2.17 5.56
CA SER A 3 -11.55 -1.03 5.14
C SER A 3 -10.78 -1.33 3.84
N ASP A 4 -10.40 -2.59 3.68
CA ASP A 4 -9.64 -3.14 2.57
C ASP A 4 -10.39 -2.99 1.22
N LYS A 5 -11.73 -3.16 1.23
CA LYS A 5 -12.55 -3.04 0.01
C LYS A 5 -12.62 -1.61 -0.52
N LYS A 6 -12.74 -0.62 0.38
CA LYS A 6 -12.80 0.80 -0.02
C LYS A 6 -11.45 1.28 -0.55
N LEU A 7 -10.35 0.83 0.07
CA LEU A 7 -9.00 1.06 -0.44
C LEU A 7 -8.85 0.50 -1.86
N CYS A 8 -9.18 -0.78 -2.06
CA CYS A 8 -9.01 -1.41 -3.37
C CYS A 8 -9.87 -0.75 -4.45
N LEU A 9 -11.15 -0.46 -4.16
CA LEU A 9 -12.06 0.23 -5.07
C LEU A 9 -11.53 1.59 -5.54
N ASN A 10 -10.91 2.35 -4.65
CA ASN A 10 -10.52 3.73 -4.94
C ASN A 10 -9.10 3.85 -5.49
N PHE A 11 -8.19 2.95 -5.10
CA PHE A 11 -6.76 3.10 -5.40
C PHE A 11 -6.16 1.98 -6.25
N CYS A 12 -6.76 0.79 -6.30
CA CYS A 12 -6.15 -0.36 -6.96
C CYS A 12 -6.66 -0.56 -8.39
N LYS A 13 -5.80 -0.35 -9.39
CA LYS A 13 -6.12 -0.65 -10.81
C LYS A 13 -6.39 -2.13 -11.08
N TYR A 14 -5.86 -3.01 -10.23
CA TYR A 14 -5.93 -4.47 -10.40
C TYR A 14 -7.14 -5.11 -9.73
N TYR A 15 -7.86 -4.37 -8.87
CA TYR A 15 -8.97 -4.89 -8.10
C TYR A 15 -10.16 -5.26 -8.98
N LYS A 16 -10.70 -6.46 -8.76
CA LYS A 16 -11.88 -6.97 -9.48
C LYS A 16 -12.97 -7.35 -8.48
N PRO A 17 -14.03 -6.53 -8.31
CA PRO A 17 -15.04 -6.73 -7.26
C PRO A 17 -15.83 -8.05 -7.38
N GLU A 18 -15.85 -8.63 -8.57
CA GLU A 18 -16.47 -9.92 -8.90
C GLU A 18 -15.60 -11.13 -8.57
N LYS A 19 -14.32 -10.95 -8.25
CA LYS A 19 -13.40 -12.02 -7.88
C LYS A 19 -13.28 -12.13 -6.37
N ASN A 20 -13.26 -13.37 -5.87
CA ASN A 20 -12.81 -13.62 -4.51
C ASN A 20 -11.28 -13.60 -4.50
N GLU A 21 -10.69 -12.57 -3.91
CA GLU A 21 -9.24 -12.46 -3.77
C GLU A 21 -8.81 -13.18 -2.50
N GLU A 22 -8.10 -14.31 -2.64
CA GLU A 22 -7.57 -15.08 -1.51
C GLU A 22 -6.36 -14.41 -0.85
N LEU A 23 -5.62 -13.60 -1.62
CA LEU A 23 -4.44 -12.88 -1.19
C LEU A 23 -4.73 -11.38 -1.09
N GLU A 24 -4.20 -10.74 -0.06
CA GLU A 24 -4.30 -9.30 0.17
C GLU A 24 -2.95 -8.65 -0.09
N CYS A 25 -2.92 -7.54 -0.84
CA CYS A 25 -1.66 -6.83 -1.06
C CYS A 25 -1.11 -6.28 0.27
N ARG A 26 0.21 -6.34 0.45
CA ARG A 26 0.89 -5.92 1.68
C ARG A 26 0.52 -4.49 2.13
N GLY A 27 0.31 -3.58 1.18
CA GLY A 27 -0.11 -2.21 1.49
C GLY A 27 -1.51 -2.11 2.09
N ALA A 28 -2.45 -2.99 1.71
CA ALA A 28 -3.77 -3.03 2.32
C ALA A 28 -3.70 -3.55 3.77
N VAL A 29 -2.86 -4.57 4.02
CA VAL A 29 -2.58 -5.07 5.37
C VAL A 29 -2.09 -3.95 6.30
N ILE A 30 -1.11 -3.16 5.84
CA ILE A 30 -0.56 -2.04 6.62
C ILE A 30 -1.63 -0.98 6.89
N VAL A 31 -2.37 -0.55 5.86
CA VAL A 31 -3.42 0.48 6.04
C VAL A 31 -4.47 0.01 7.05
N ARG A 32 -4.89 -1.26 6.98
CA ARG A 32 -5.82 -1.83 7.95
C ARG A 32 -5.27 -1.75 9.38
N ARG A 33 -4.00 -2.10 9.58
CA ARG A 33 -3.37 -2.06 10.91
C ARG A 33 -3.23 -0.64 11.45
N LEU A 34 -2.81 0.32 10.62
CA LEU A 34 -2.78 1.74 10.98
C LEU A 34 -4.16 2.19 11.47
N MET A 35 -5.23 1.84 10.75
CA MET A 35 -6.61 2.17 11.14
C MET A 35 -7.03 1.47 12.44
N GLN A 36 -6.68 0.20 12.63
CA GLN A 36 -6.94 -0.54 13.88
C GLN A 36 -6.22 0.08 15.08
N ASN A 37 -5.05 0.69 14.87
CA ASN A 37 -4.29 1.41 15.88
C ASN A 37 -4.76 2.87 16.08
N GLY A 38 -5.91 3.23 15.51
CA GLY A 38 -6.53 4.55 15.70
C GLY A 38 -6.00 5.65 14.78
N ARG A 39 -5.11 5.34 13.81
CA ARG A 39 -4.73 6.31 12.78
C ARG A 39 -5.91 6.57 11.85
N ARG A 40 -6.17 7.85 11.56
CA ARG A 40 -7.15 8.25 10.55
C ARG A 40 -6.52 8.15 9.17
N VAL A 41 -6.93 7.16 8.40
CA VAL A 41 -6.53 7.01 7.00
C VAL A 41 -7.69 7.37 6.08
N PRO A 42 -7.61 8.47 5.31
CA PRO A 42 -8.63 8.80 4.33
C PRO A 42 -8.60 7.79 3.19
N LEU A 43 -9.72 7.08 2.99
CA LEU A 43 -9.87 6.09 1.92
C LEU A 43 -10.58 6.65 0.69
N ASP A 44 -10.85 7.95 0.63
CA ASP A 44 -11.40 8.62 -0.54
C ASP A 44 -10.27 9.14 -1.41
N ARG A 45 -10.28 8.83 -2.70
CA ARG A 45 -9.23 9.26 -3.63
C ARG A 45 -9.38 10.75 -3.92
N PRO A 46 -8.37 11.59 -3.64
CA PRO A 46 -8.41 13.00 -4.02
C PRO A 46 -8.47 13.16 -5.54
N ALA A 47 -9.19 14.18 -6.02
CA ALA A 47 -9.25 14.51 -7.44
C ALA A 47 -7.85 14.85 -8.01
N GLU A 48 -7.01 15.51 -7.21
CA GLU A 48 -5.65 15.93 -7.56
C GLU A 48 -4.59 15.11 -6.80
N MET A 49 -4.63 13.79 -6.97
CA MET A 49 -3.59 12.94 -6.42
C MET A 49 -2.38 12.94 -7.35
N THR A 50 -1.32 13.65 -6.94
CA THR A 50 -0.02 13.60 -7.62
C THR A 50 0.67 12.26 -7.36
N GLY A 51 1.45 11.79 -8.33
CA GLY A 51 2.29 10.62 -8.14
C GLY A 51 3.36 10.86 -7.07
N PRO A 52 3.78 9.83 -6.34
CA PRO A 52 4.75 9.98 -5.26
C PRO A 52 6.14 10.35 -5.75
N SER A 53 6.92 11.04 -4.92
CA SER A 53 8.33 11.31 -5.22
C SER A 53 9.13 10.01 -5.38
N ALA A 54 10.17 10.03 -6.23
CA ALA A 54 11.04 8.86 -6.44
C ALA A 54 11.66 8.35 -5.13
N ILE A 55 11.96 9.25 -4.19
CA ILE A 55 12.50 8.90 -2.87
C ILE A 55 11.47 8.11 -2.05
N VAL A 56 10.20 8.54 -2.04
CA VAL A 56 9.12 7.81 -1.34
C VAL A 56 8.86 6.46 -2.01
N VAL A 57 8.88 6.41 -3.35
CA VAL A 57 8.74 5.17 -4.11
C VAL A 57 9.81 4.15 -3.70
N GLU A 58 11.10 4.54 -3.71
CA GLU A 58 12.18 3.62 -3.36
C GLU A 58 12.11 3.18 -1.89
N LYS A 59 11.77 4.08 -0.97
CA LYS A 59 11.58 3.73 0.46
C LYS A 59 10.44 2.74 0.68
N LEU A 60 9.32 2.88 -0.03
CA LEU A 60 8.20 1.95 0.08
C LEU A 60 8.52 0.60 -0.58
N LYS A 61 9.22 0.62 -1.72
CA LYS A 61 9.68 -0.61 -2.37
C LYS A 61 10.57 -1.42 -1.45
N SER A 62 11.57 -0.78 -0.82
CA SER A 62 12.52 -1.48 0.05
C SER A 62 11.94 -1.92 1.39
N SER A 63 10.91 -1.24 1.90
CA SER A 63 10.31 -1.57 3.20
C SER A 63 9.20 -2.62 3.10
N MET A 64 8.37 -2.57 2.06
CA MET A 64 7.14 -3.35 2.01
C MET A 64 7.13 -4.43 0.93
N CYS A 65 7.73 -4.16 -0.23
CA CYS A 65 7.55 -5.04 -1.38
C CYS A 65 8.33 -6.36 -1.25
N SER A 66 9.43 -6.41 -0.50
CA SER A 66 10.19 -7.64 -0.27
C SER A 66 9.38 -8.75 0.41
N ASP A 67 8.40 -8.37 1.23
CA ASP A 67 7.58 -9.28 2.03
C ASP A 67 6.16 -9.40 1.48
N CYS A 68 5.95 -9.00 0.23
CA CYS A 68 4.65 -9.05 -0.42
C CYS A 68 4.47 -10.39 -1.13
N ASP A 69 3.33 -11.05 -0.93
CA ASP A 69 3.03 -12.36 -1.56
C ASP A 69 3.03 -12.32 -3.10
N PHE A 70 2.89 -11.12 -3.67
CA PHE A 70 2.96 -10.87 -5.11
C PHE A 70 4.39 -10.51 -5.62
N PHE A 71 5.42 -10.55 -4.78
CA PHE A 71 6.79 -10.12 -5.15
C PHE A 71 7.45 -11.06 -6.18
N ALA A 72 8.52 -10.55 -6.83
CA ALA A 72 9.43 -11.20 -7.77
C ALA A 72 8.83 -11.74 -9.09
N GLU A 73 7.68 -12.40 -9.08
CA GLU A 73 7.13 -13.05 -10.28
C GLU A 73 5.73 -12.53 -10.65
N ASP A 74 4.96 -12.01 -9.69
CA ASP A 74 3.55 -11.62 -9.88
C ASP A 74 3.30 -10.11 -9.78
N CYS A 75 4.36 -9.29 -9.77
CA CYS A 75 4.25 -7.84 -9.63
C CYS A 75 4.98 -7.10 -10.75
N ASP A 76 4.22 -6.70 -11.77
CA ASP A 76 4.68 -5.86 -12.88
C ASP A 76 5.40 -4.59 -12.40
N PHE A 77 4.98 -4.02 -11.27
CA PHE A 77 5.62 -2.84 -10.70
C PHE A 77 7.07 -3.10 -10.30
N ILE A 78 7.37 -4.26 -9.72
CA ILE A 78 8.74 -4.63 -9.36
C ILE A 78 9.53 -5.06 -10.60
N LEU A 79 8.92 -5.89 -11.46
CA LEU A 79 9.56 -6.41 -12.67
C LEU A 79 9.99 -5.31 -13.64
N THR A 80 9.22 -4.23 -13.72
CA THR A 80 9.52 -3.07 -14.58
C THR A 80 10.36 -1.99 -13.87
N GLY A 81 10.89 -2.27 -12.67
CA GLY A 81 11.70 -1.32 -11.91
C GLY A 81 10.92 -0.10 -11.43
N GLY A 82 9.59 -0.17 -11.36
CA GLY A 82 8.71 0.92 -10.92
C GLY A 82 7.99 1.66 -12.05
N GLN A 83 8.08 1.19 -13.30
CA GLN A 83 7.43 1.85 -14.44
C GLN A 83 5.95 1.49 -14.57
N ALA A 84 5.54 0.29 -14.16
CA ALA A 84 4.14 -0.09 -14.12
C ALA A 84 3.39 0.61 -12.97
N VAL A 85 2.06 0.51 -12.95
CA VAL A 85 1.26 1.09 -11.86
C VAL A 85 1.41 0.22 -10.61
N PRO A 86 1.72 0.76 -9.42
CA PRO A 86 1.80 -0.04 -8.21
C PRO A 86 0.41 -0.44 -7.68
N CYS A 87 0.38 -1.32 -6.67
CA CYS A 87 -0.88 -1.74 -6.04
C CYS A 87 -1.56 -0.57 -5.30
N GLY A 88 -2.88 -0.67 -5.07
CA GLY A 88 -3.63 0.42 -4.42
C GLY A 88 -3.13 0.79 -3.02
N GLY A 89 -2.66 -0.20 -2.25
CA GLY A 89 -2.07 0.05 -0.94
C GLY A 89 -0.79 0.89 -1.02
N PHE A 90 0.08 0.59 -1.99
CA PHE A 90 1.27 1.39 -2.24
C PHE A 90 0.91 2.83 -2.63
N VAL A 91 -0.04 3.00 -3.55
CA VAL A 91 -0.49 4.34 -4.01
C VAL A 91 -0.98 5.19 -2.84
N LEU A 92 -1.82 4.61 -1.97
CA LEU A 92 -2.34 5.31 -0.81
C LEU A 92 -1.23 5.64 0.21
N LEU A 93 -0.38 4.68 0.57
CA LEU A 93 0.71 4.90 1.52
C LEU A 93 1.68 5.97 1.04
N ALA A 94 2.02 5.95 -0.25
CA ALA A 94 2.89 6.95 -0.84
C ALA A 94 2.27 8.35 -0.78
N HIS A 95 0.96 8.47 -1.03
CA HIS A 95 0.23 9.71 -0.87
C HIS A 95 0.23 10.22 0.57
N LEU A 96 0.03 9.33 1.55
CA LEU A 96 0.01 9.70 2.97
C LEU A 96 1.38 10.18 3.45
N LEU A 97 2.47 9.55 2.98
CA LEU A 97 3.85 9.97 3.25
C LEU A 97 4.13 11.36 2.64
N ASP A 98 3.78 11.56 1.37
CA ASP A 98 3.98 12.86 0.70
C ASP A 98 3.20 14.00 1.37
N LYS A 99 2.06 13.70 1.99
CA LYS A 99 1.26 14.66 2.76
C LYS A 99 1.68 14.78 4.23
N GLY A 100 2.65 13.99 4.70
CA GLY A 100 3.05 13.94 6.11
C GLY A 100 1.93 13.48 7.05
N THR A 101 0.95 12.73 6.53
CA THR A 101 -0.14 12.15 7.35
C THR A 101 0.36 10.93 8.14
N ILE A 102 1.35 10.23 7.58
CA ILE A 102 2.12 9.18 8.25
C ILE A 102 3.60 9.44 7.98
N GLU A 103 4.46 8.85 8.80
CA GLU A 103 5.92 8.84 8.63
C GLU A 103 6.40 7.44 8.21
N ILE A 104 7.66 7.31 7.80
CA ILE A 104 8.20 6.01 7.38
C ILE A 104 8.32 5.05 8.57
N GLU A 105 8.49 5.60 9.76
CA GLU A 105 8.53 4.90 11.03
C GLU A 105 7.19 4.21 11.33
N ASP A 106 6.07 4.86 11.02
CA ASP A 106 4.72 4.25 11.14
C ASP A 106 4.62 2.98 10.28
N LEU A 107 5.24 2.96 9.10
CA LEU A 107 5.26 1.78 8.22
C LEU A 107 6.14 0.67 8.78
N VAL A 108 7.35 1.01 9.22
CA VAL A 108 8.32 0.06 9.78
C VAL A 108 7.75 -0.64 11.02
N ASP A 109 7.05 0.09 11.88
CA ASP A 109 6.44 -0.47 13.08
C ASP A 109 5.33 -1.49 12.76
N GLU A 110 4.57 -1.28 11.70
CA GLU A 110 3.56 -2.26 11.25
C GLU A 110 4.17 -3.48 10.55
N LEU A 111 5.34 -3.32 9.93
CA LEU A 111 6.07 -4.41 9.27
C LEU A 111 6.79 -5.32 10.27
N LYS A 112 7.38 -4.76 11.33
CA LYS A 112 8.07 -5.53 12.39
C LYS A 112 7.13 -6.47 13.15
N ARG A 113 5.84 -6.18 13.18
CA ARG A 113 4.83 -7.02 13.87
C ARG A 113 4.61 -8.38 13.23
N ASP A 114 5.13 -8.61 12.02
CA ASP A 114 5.08 -9.92 11.36
C ASP A 114 6.28 -10.82 11.69
N SER A 115 7.32 -10.29 12.33
CA SER A 115 8.40 -11.10 12.88
C SER A 115 8.06 -11.50 14.32
N PRO A 116 7.82 -12.79 14.64
CA PRO A 116 7.79 -13.20 16.03
C PRO A 116 9.18 -12.92 16.63
N LEU A 117 9.19 -12.20 17.76
CA LEU A 117 10.36 -12.12 18.64
C LEU A 117 10.82 -13.52 19.06
#